data_AF-A0A0R1K9V8-F1
#
_entry.id   AF-A0A0R1K9V8-F1
#
_cell.length_a   1.000
_cell.length_b   1.000
_cell.length_c   1.000
_cell.angle_alpha   90.00
_cell.angle_beta   90.00
_cell.angle_gamma   90.00
#
_symmetry.space_group_name_H-M   'P 1'
#
loop_
_entity.id
_entity.type
_entity.pdbx_description
1 polymer ?
#
loop_
_entity_poly.entity_id
_entity_poly.type
_entity_poly.pdbx_seq_one_letter_code
_entity_poly.pdbx_strand_id
1 'polypeptide(L)'
;MIKTYTTTVKAEVFDGSDEMMSRYPIRHHSDAWGESWFLDIPSRLTPGQNNPSDLLKGQYIVTNSNGCVFNMWPNDFYDLFPEAEK
;
A
#
# COMPACT_ATOMS: atom_id res chain seq x y z
N MET A 1 -27.72 -7.82 12.41
CA MET A 1 -27.78 -7.40 11.00
C MET A 1 -26.37 -6.99 10.60
N ILE A 2 -25.68 -7.80 9.78
CA ILE A 2 -24.35 -7.45 9.27
C ILE A 2 -24.59 -6.58 8.03
N LYS A 3 -24.10 -5.34 8.05
CA LYS A 3 -24.11 -4.47 6.87
C LYS A 3 -22.86 -4.78 6.07
N THR A 4 -23.04 -5.35 4.89
CA THR A 4 -21.96 -5.56 3.93
C THR A 4 -21.71 -4.24 3.21
N TYR A 5 -20.56 -3.62 3.47
CA TYR A 5 -20.13 -2.41 2.78
C TYR A 5 -19.20 -2.83 1.65
N THR A 6 -19.68 -2.83 0.41
CA THR A 6 -18.82 -3.04 -0.76
C THR A 6 -17.88 -1.84 -0.85
N THR A 7 -16.65 -2.00 -0.37
CA THR A 7 -15.64 -0.94 -0.42
C THR A 7 -14.85 -1.12 -1.70
N THR A 8 -15.16 -0.35 -2.73
CA THR A 8 -14.34 -0.31 -3.94
C THR A 8 -12.98 0.27 -3.58
N VAL A 9 -11.94 -0.55 -3.70
CA VAL A 9 -10.54 -0.13 -3.58
C VAL A 9 -9.84 -0.27 -4.93
N LYS A 10 -8.82 0.54 -5.16
CA LYS A 10 -7.82 0.28 -6.20
C LYS A 10 -6.66 -0.45 -5.54
N ALA A 11 -6.21 -1.56 -6.10
CA ALA A 11 -5.05 -2.29 -5.61
C ALA A 11 -4.09 -2.58 -6.76
N GLU A 12 -2.80 -2.37 -6.52
CA GLU A 12 -1.73 -2.69 -7.47
C GLU A 12 -0.60 -3.42 -6.74
N VAL A 13 -0.04 -4.47 -7.36
CA VAL A 13 1.08 -5.21 -6.79
C VAL A 13 2.35 -4.36 -6.91
N PHE A 14 3.05 -4.17 -5.80
CA PHE A 14 4.30 -3.44 -5.77
C PHE A 14 5.43 -4.21 -6.45
N ASP A 15 6.01 -3.63 -7.51
CA ASP A 15 7.09 -4.23 -8.29
C ASP A 15 8.46 -3.56 -8.06
N GLY A 16 8.50 -2.45 -7.33
CA GLY A 16 9.71 -1.65 -7.11
C GLY A 16 10.16 -0.81 -8.31
N SER A 17 9.31 -0.62 -9.32
CA SER A 17 9.61 0.20 -10.48
C SER A 17 9.57 1.70 -10.18
N ASP A 18 10.37 2.47 -10.91
CA ASP A 18 10.34 3.94 -10.88
C ASP A 18 8.95 4.48 -11.26
N GLU A 19 8.24 3.80 -12.16
CA GLU A 19 6.87 4.17 -12.54
C GLU A 19 5.94 4.11 -11.33
N MET A 20 5.97 3.03 -10.55
CA MET A 20 5.15 2.94 -9.34
C MET A 20 5.54 3.99 -8.31
N MET A 21 6.84 4.21 -8.10
CA MET A 21 7.34 5.23 -7.17
C MET A 21 6.96 6.65 -7.61
N SER A 22 6.70 6.89 -8.89
CA SER A 22 6.19 8.17 -9.38
C SER A 22 4.71 8.42 -9.05
N ARG A 23 3.92 7.35 -8.85
CA ARG A 23 2.47 7.43 -8.59
C ARG A 23 2.11 7.44 -7.11
N TYR A 24 2.99 6.90 -6.27
CA TYR A 24 2.74 6.64 -4.86
C TYR A 24 3.78 7.33 -3.97
N PRO A 25 3.46 7.66 -2.71
CA PRO A 25 4.40 8.29 -1.78
C PRO A 25 5.40 7.25 -1.25
N ILE A 26 6.28 6.75 -2.12
CA ILE A 26 7.26 5.70 -1.82
C ILE A 26 8.65 6.33 -1.76
N ARG A 27 9.36 6.09 -0.66
CA ARG A 27 10.79 6.39 -0.56
C ARG A 27 11.59 5.14 -0.87
N HIS A 28 12.60 5.29 -1.72
CA HIS A 28 13.57 4.26 -2.04
C HIS A 28 14.92 4.62 -1.43
N HIS A 29 15.52 3.65 -0.76
CA HIS A 29 16.87 3.73 -0.24
C HIS A 29 17.67 2.55 -0.81
N SER A 30 18.86 2.84 -1.32
CA SER A 30 19.78 1.85 -1.85
C SER A 30 21.15 2.10 -1.24
N ASP A 31 21.70 1.07 -0.60
CA ASP A 31 23.04 1.11 -0.01
C ASP A 31 23.78 -0.23 -0.19
N ALA A 32 24.92 -0.38 0.48
CA ALA A 32 25.76 -1.57 0.39
C ALA A 32 25.07 -2.87 0.88
N TRP A 33 23.95 -2.77 1.61
CA TRP A 33 23.20 -3.89 2.17
C TRP A 33 21.98 -4.27 1.34
N GLY A 34 21.63 -3.48 0.33
CA GLY A 34 20.57 -3.78 -0.63
C GLY A 34 19.63 -2.60 -0.89
N GLU A 35 18.47 -2.93 -1.45
CA GLU A 35 17.39 -1.98 -1.72
C GLU A 35 16.31 -2.08 -0.65
N SER A 36 15.74 -0.95 -0.27
CA SER A 36 14.63 -0.85 0.68
C SER A 36 13.63 0.19 0.22
N TRP A 37 12.33 -0.13 0.36
CA TRP A 37 11.24 0.78 0.02
C TRP A 37 10.35 1.01 1.23
N PHE A 38 9.88 2.24 1.37
CA PHE A 38 8.98 2.65 2.43
C PHE A 38 7.80 3.42 1.85
N LEU A 39 6.59 2.98 2.17
CA LEU A 39 5.38 3.73 1.88
C LEU A 39 5.15 4.76 2.99
N ASP A 40 5.16 6.04 2.65
CA ASP A 40 4.90 7.12 3.59
C ASP A 40 3.39 7.30 3.78
N ILE A 41 2.83 6.70 4.83
CA ILE A 41 1.39 6.75 5.12
C ILE A 41 1.10 7.99 5.98
N PRO A 42 0.20 8.91 5.55
CA PRO A 42 -0.16 10.07 6.36
C PRO A 42 -0.70 9.66 7.74
N SER A 43 -0.10 10.19 8.80
CA SER A 43 -0.58 9.95 10.15
C SER A 43 -1.94 10.63 10.35
N ARG A 44 -2.95 9.84 10.72
CA ARG A 44 -4.26 10.38 11.13
C ARG A 44 -4.20 11.10 12.47
N LEU A 45 -3.24 10.74 13.31
CA LEU A 45 -3.10 11.29 14.67
C LEU A 45 -2.27 12.57 14.69
N THR A 46 -1.34 12.71 13.74
CA THR A 46 -0.43 13.85 13.65
C THR A 46 -0.41 14.39 12.22
N PRO A 47 -1.32 15.32 11.88
CA PRO A 47 -1.34 15.94 10.56
C PRO A 47 0.03 16.55 10.22
N GLY A 48 0.55 16.23 9.03
CA GLY A 48 1.88 16.67 8.57
C GLY A 48 3.03 15.72 8.90
N GLN A 49 2.78 14.63 9.64
CA GLN A 49 3.75 13.54 9.80
C GLN A 49 3.36 12.34 8.94
N ASN A 50 4.35 11.71 8.31
CA ASN A 50 4.19 10.43 7.64
C ASN A 50 4.70 9.31 8.56
N ASN A 51 3.94 8.23 8.64
CA ASN A 51 4.36 6.98 9.26
C ASN A 51 4.91 6.08 8.15
N PRO A 52 6.24 5.92 8.05
CA PRO A 52 6.79 4.99 7.07
C PRO A 52 6.37 3.56 7.40
N SER A 53 5.93 2.85 6.36
CA SER A 53 5.63 1.42 6.41
C SER A 53 6.58 0.71 5.45
N ASP A 54 7.26 -0.33 5.92
CA ASP A 54 8.12 -1.16 5.08
C ASP A 54 7.32 -1.73 3.91
N LEU A 55 7.85 -1.57 2.70
CA LEU A 55 7.21 -1.99 1.47
C LEU A 55 8.11 -3.00 0.75
N LEU A 56 7.55 -4.19 0.51
CA LEU A 56 8.26 -5.30 -0.14
C LEU A 56 7.61 -5.62 -1.48
N LYS A 57 8.43 -6.00 -2.46
CA LYS A 57 7.93 -6.47 -3.77
C LYS A 57 6.93 -7.62 -3.57
N GLY A 58 5.81 -7.56 -4.28
CA GLY A 58 4.71 -8.49 -4.15
C GLY A 58 3.64 -8.09 -3.13
N GLN A 59 3.87 -7.11 -2.26
CA GLN A 59 2.80 -6.52 -1.46
C GLN A 59 1.86 -5.69 -2.33
N TYR A 60 0.60 -5.54 -1.90
CA TYR A 60 -0.35 -4.66 -2.56
C TYR A 60 -0.24 -3.24 -2.01
N ILE A 61 -0.26 -2.26 -2.90
CA ILE A 61 -0.57 -0.87 -2.57
C ILE A 61 -2.08 -0.69 -2.79
N VAL A 62 -2.79 -0.39 -1.72
CA VAL A 62 -4.26 -0.26 -1.73
C VAL A 62 -4.63 1.20 -1.52
N THR A 63 -5.42 1.74 -2.45
CA THR A 63 -6.02 3.08 -2.36
C THR A 63 -7.52 2.94 -2.14
N ASN A 64 -8.02 3.45 -1.02
CA ASN A 64 -9.45 3.44 -0.74
C ASN A 64 -10.19 4.60 -1.42
N SER A 65 -11.52 4.60 -1.34
CA SER A 65 -12.40 5.64 -1.92
C SER A 65 -12.13 7.06 -1.42
N ASN A 66 -11.46 7.22 -0.28
CA ASN A 66 -11.09 8.52 0.29
C ASN A 66 -9.70 8.97 -0.14
N GLY A 67 -9.03 8.20 -1.03
CA GLY A 67 -7.67 8.47 -1.47
C GLY A 67 -6.59 8.11 -0.44
N CYS A 68 -6.93 7.41 0.66
CA CYS A 68 -5.91 6.93 1.58
C CYS A 68 -5.18 5.73 0.96
N VAL A 69 -3.85 5.78 1.02
CA VAL A 69 -2.95 4.74 0.52
C VAL A 69 -2.32 3.99 1.68
N PHE A 70 -2.27 2.66 1.60
CA PHE A 70 -1.62 1.78 2.57
C PHE A 70 -1.12 0.52 1.87
N ASN A 71 -0.16 -0.18 2.48
CA ASN A 71 0.33 -1.46 1.98
C ASN A 71 -0.36 -2.64 2.67
N MET A 72 -0.42 -3.78 1.98
CA MET A 72 -1.06 -5.00 2.48
C MET A 72 -0.35 -6.24 1.94
N TRP A 73 -0.22 -7.27 2.77
CA TRP A 73 0.27 -8.57 2.30
C TRP A 73 -0.76 -9.24 1.38
N PRO A 74 -0.33 -10.06 0.40
CA PRO A 74 -1.26 -10.76 -0.48
C PRO A 74 -2.33 -11.58 0.25
N ASN A 75 -1.95 -12.30 1.31
CA ASN A 75 -2.91 -13.11 2.07
C ASN A 75 -4.00 -12.25 2.73
N ASP A 76 -3.61 -11.16 3.40
CA ASP A 76 -4.55 -10.21 4.01
C ASP A 76 -5.45 -9.56 2.93
N PHE A 77 -4.88 -9.30 1.74
CA PHE A 77 -5.62 -8.74 0.62
C PHE A 77 -6.72 -9.66 0.12
N TYR A 78 -6.42 -10.94 -0.13
CA TYR A 78 -7.43 -11.90 -0.57
C TYR A 78 -8.43 -12.28 0.54
N ASP A 79 -8.05 -12.19 1.81
CA ASP A 79 -8.97 -12.39 2.92
C ASP A 79 -10.01 -11.25 3.02
N LEU A 80 -9.61 -10.02 2.67
CA LEU A 80 -10.47 -8.83 2.70
C LEU A 80 -11.22 -8.59 1.39
N PHE A 81 -10.65 -9.00 0.26
CA PHE A 81 -11.20 -8.85 -1.09
C PHE A 81 -11.19 -10.20 -1.83
N PRO A 82 -11.95 -11.20 -1.35
CA PRO A 82 -11.95 -12.54 -1.93
C PRO A 82 -12.43 -12.61 -3.39
N GLU A 83 -13.12 -11.58 -3.85
CA GLU A 83 -13.56 -11.42 -5.24
C GLU A 83 -12.48 -10.90 -6.20
N ALA A 84 -11.33 -10.44 -5.69
CA ALA A 84 -10.21 -10.03 -6.54
C ALA A 84 -9.63 -11.26 -7.25
N GLU A 85 -9.44 -11.18 -8.57
CA GLU A 85 -8.81 -12.26 -9.34
C GLU A 85 -7.41 -12.56 -8.77
N LYS A 86 -7.11 -13.85 -8.61
CA LYS A 86 -5.84 -14.35 -8.07
C LYS A 86 -4.72 -14.28 -9.11
#